data_AF-A0A8W8KD23-F1
#
_entry.id   AF-A0A8W8KD23-F1
#
_cell.length_a   1.000
_cell.length_b   1.000
_cell.length_c   1.000
_cell.angle_alpha   90.00
_cell.angle_beta   90.00
_cell.angle_gamma   90.00
#
_symmetry.space_group_name_H-M   'P 1'
#
loop_
_entity.id
_entity.type
_entity.pdbx_description
1 polymer ?
#
loop_
_entity_poly.entity_id
_entity_poly.type
_entity_poly.pdbx_seq_one_letter_code
_entity_poly.pdbx_strand_id
1 'polypeptide(L)' 'ICCDSKMNIIVSDYSNTCVHLLTCEGEFSAYLLTRDTLLGDPWCVGIYNDCLWLGCNRGRIERYRLLYKDS' A
#
# COMPACT_ATOMS: atom_id res chain seq x y z
N ILE A 1 -0.94 2.02 8.16
CA ILE A 1 -2.08 2.68 7.47
C ILE A 1 -1.66 4.10 7.09
N CYS A 2 -1.98 4.54 5.88
CA CYS A 2 -1.88 5.94 5.45
C CYS A 2 -3.03 6.24 4.47
N CYS A 3 -3.15 7.49 4.02
CA CYS A 3 -4.16 7.88 3.04
C CYS A 3 -3.51 8.54 1.83
N ASP A 4 -4.05 8.30 0.64
CA ASP A 4 -3.63 8.98 -0.58
C ASP A 4 -4.27 10.37 -0.74
N SER A 5 -3.96 11.05 -1.85
CA SER A 5 -4.51 12.38 -2.17
C SER A 5 -6.02 12.38 -2.47
N LYS A 6 -6.60 11.21 -2.71
CA LYS A 6 -8.05 11.00 -2.94
C LYS A 6 -8.77 10.49 -1.69
N MET A 7 -8.10 10.51 -0.53
CA MET A 7 -8.61 10.02 0.76
C MET A 7 -8.85 8.50 0.80
N ASN A 8 -8.36 7.73 -0.18
CA ASN A 8 -8.39 6.28 -0.07
C ASN A 8 -7.39 5.83 0.99
N ILE A 9 -7.71 4.74 1.67
CA ILE A 9 -6.92 4.20 2.78
C ILE A 9 -6.00 3.11 2.24
N ILE A 10 -4.71 3.22 2.51
CA ILE A 10 -3.71 2.20 2.16
C ILE A 10 -3.34 1.44 3.43
N VAL A 11 -3.48 0.13 3.37
CA VAL A 11 -3.20 -0.79 4.49
C VAL A 11 -2.09 -1.76 4.10
N SER A 12 -1.04 -1.78 4.92
CA SER A 12 -0.08 -2.88 4.95
C SER A 12 -0.65 -4.01 5.80
N ASP A 13 -0.98 -5.12 5.18
CA ASP A 13 -1.52 -6.30 5.85
C ASP A 13 -0.43 -7.38 5.93
N TYR A 14 0.22 -7.43 7.09
CA TYR A 14 1.27 -8.40 7.38
C TYR A 14 0.75 -9.84 7.30
N SER A 15 -0.41 -10.11 7.90
CA SER A 15 -0.94 -11.47 8.04
C SER A 15 -1.34 -12.07 6.71
N ASN A 16 -1.81 -11.24 5.78
CA ASN A 16 -2.15 -11.68 4.42
C ASN A 16 -1.01 -11.45 3.40
N THR A 17 0.15 -10.92 3.84
CA THR A 17 1.29 -10.55 2.98
C THR A 17 0.83 -9.74 1.76
N CYS A 18 0.12 -8.64 2.00
CA CYS A 18 -0.36 -7.77 0.93
C CYS A 18 -0.39 -6.28 1.34
N VAL A 19 -0.47 -5.42 0.34
CA VAL A 19 -0.86 -4.02 0.52
C VAL A 19 -2.13 -3.81 -0.27
N HIS A 20 -3.19 -3.37 0.39
CA HIS A 20 -4.49 -3.15 -0.25
C HIS A 20 -5.00 -1.72 -0.03
N LEU A 21 -5.87 -1.32 -0.94
CA LEU A 21 -6.53 -0.03 -0.97
C LEU A 21 -7.99 -0.21 -0.54
N LEU A 22 -8.44 0.64 0.37
CA LEU A 22 -9.84 0.80 0.72
C LEU A 22 -10.31 2.18 0.24
N THR A 23 -11.62 2.31 -0.01
CA THR A 23 -12.24 3.62 -0.22
C THR A 23 -12.14 4.48 1.06
N CYS A 24 -12.51 5.76 0.98
CA CYS A 24 -12.55 6.61 2.17
C CYS A 24 -13.61 6.16 3.19
N GLU A 25 -14.59 5.35 2.78
CA GLU A 25 -15.58 4.69 3.65
C GLU A 25 -15.06 3.36 4.26
N GLY A 26 -13.86 2.91 3.87
CA GLY A 26 -13.26 1.67 4.37
C GLY A 26 -13.67 0.40 3.61
N GLU A 27 -14.30 0.54 2.45
CA GLU A 27 -14.66 -0.60 1.59
C GLU A 27 -13.45 -1.08 0.78
N PHE A 28 -13.29 -2.39 0.61
CA PHE A 28 -12.21 -2.93 -0.21
C PHE A 28 -12.31 -2.46 -1.66
N SER A 29 -11.24 -1.87 -2.17
CA SER A 29 -11.16 -1.39 -3.56
C SER A 29 -10.27 -2.29 -4.41
N ALA A 30 -9.01 -2.51 -4.00
CA ALA A 30 -8.04 -3.26 -4.79
C ALA A 30 -6.86 -3.75 -3.96
N TYR A 31 -6.15 -4.77 -4.47
CA TYR A 31 -4.79 -5.06 -4.06
C TYR A 31 -3.81 -4.17 -4.85
N LEU A 32 -2.92 -3.48 -4.13
CA LEU A 32 -1.83 -2.71 -4.73
C LEU A 32 -0.58 -3.59 -4.91
N LEU A 33 -0.29 -4.42 -3.90
CA LEU A 33 0.82 -5.36 -3.87
C LEU A 33 0.37 -6.67 -3.23
N THR A 34 0.89 -7.78 -3.73
CA THR A 34 0.56 -9.14 -3.28
C THR A 34 1.83 -9.91 -2.96
N ARG A 35 1.69 -11.08 -2.33
CA ARG A 35 2.81 -11.99 -2.02
C ARG A 35 3.80 -12.20 -3.17
N ASP A 36 3.31 -12.27 -4.42
CA ASP A 36 4.14 -12.53 -5.60
C ASP A 36 4.97 -11.32 -6.06
N THR A 37 4.59 -10.11 -5.62
CA THR A 37 5.26 -8.85 -5.98
C THR A 37 6.08 -8.26 -4.83
N LEU A 38 5.76 -8.65 -3.60
CA LEU A 38 6.46 -8.20 -2.39
C LEU A 38 7.75 -8.97 -2.16
N LEU A 39 8.82 -8.27 -1.76
CA LEU A 39 10.09 -8.91 -1.41
C LEU A 39 10.17 -9.34 0.06
N GLY A 40 9.15 -9.05 0.87
CA GLY A 40 9.02 -9.43 2.28
C GLY A 40 7.64 -9.08 2.84
N ASP A 41 7.35 -9.52 4.07
CA ASP A 41 6.05 -9.25 4.68
C ASP A 41 5.96 -7.78 5.09
N PRO A 42 4.87 -7.07 4.73
CA PRO A 42 4.76 -5.63 4.90
C PRO A 42 4.47 -5.28 6.37
N TRP A 43 5.20 -4.32 6.93
CA TRP A 43 4.99 -3.85 8.30
C TRP A 43 4.48 -2.42 8.37
N CYS A 44 5.01 -1.53 7.54
CA CYS A 44 4.64 -0.14 7.57
C CYS A 44 4.56 0.45 6.17
N VAL A 45 3.66 1.42 6.01
CA VAL A 45 3.46 2.20 4.79
C VAL A 45 3.51 3.67 5.11
N GLY A 46 4.11 4.44 4.21
CA GLY A 46 4.05 5.90 4.18
C GLY A 46 3.89 6.39 2.75
N ILE A 47 3.25 7.53 2.56
CA ILE A 47 2.99 8.09 1.23
C ILE A 47 3.23 9.60 1.20
N TYR A 48 3.76 10.07 0.08
CA TYR A 48 4.01 11.48 -0.23
C TYR A 48 4.16 11.65 -1.74
N ASN A 49 3.42 12.58 -2.35
CA ASN A 49 3.41 12.85 -3.80
C ASN A 49 3.30 11.58 -4.66
N ASP A 50 2.31 10.74 -4.34
CA ASP A 50 2.02 9.46 -5.01
C ASP A 50 3.17 8.42 -4.98
N CYS A 51 4.23 8.70 -4.22
CA CYS A 51 5.24 7.70 -3.90
C CYS A 51 4.83 6.97 -2.61
N LEU A 52 4.67 5.66 -2.70
CA LEU A 52 4.43 4.77 -1.58
C LEU A 52 5.76 4.17 -1.14
N TRP A 53 6.12 4.35 0.13
CA TRP A 53 7.24 3.67 0.77
C TRP A 53 6.69 2.54 1.64
N LEU A 54 7.26 1.35 1.46
CA LEU A 54 6.86 0.13 2.14
C LEU A 54 8.05 -0.43 2.92
N GLY A 55 7.95 -0.46 4.24
CA GLY A 55 8.88 -1.19 5.09
C GLY A 55 8.44 -2.64 5.27
N CYS A 56 9.40 -3.56 5.24
CA CYS A 56 9.15 -4.99 5.42
C CYS A 56 10.04 -5.64 6.50
N ASN A 57 9.70 -6.86 6.88
CA ASN A 57 10.41 -7.66 7.89
C ASN A 57 11.87 -8.03 7.55
N ARG A 58 12.36 -7.67 6.36
CA ARG A 58 13.74 -7.91 5.92
C ARG A 58 14.68 -6.71 6.12
N GLY A 59 14.22 -5.68 6.84
CA GLY A 59 15.01 -4.47 7.08
C GLY A 59 15.23 -3.61 5.84
N ARG A 60 14.34 -3.70 4.86
CA ARG A 60 14.37 -2.89 3.62
C ARG A 60 13.16 -1.97 3.54
N ILE A 61 13.34 -0.84 2.84
CA ILE A 61 12.26 0.04 2.41
C ILE A 61 12.18 -0.01 0.89
N GLU A 62 11.04 -0.46 0.37
CA GLU A 62 10.73 -0.47 -1.06
C GLU A 62 9.93 0.78 -1.43
N ARG A 63 10.02 1.21 -2.68
CA ARG A 63 9.31 2.40 -3.18
C ARG A 63 8.52 2.07 -4.44
N TYR A 64 7.25 2.43 -4.44
CA TYR A 64 6.34 2.29 -5.57
C TYR A 64 5.74 3.65 -5.92
N ARG A 65 5.26 3.79 -7.16
CA ARG A 65 4.48 4.96 -7.60
C ARG A 65 3.04 4.51 -7.80
N LEU A 66 2.10 5.19 -7.16
CA LEU A 66 0.68 4.97 -7.40
C LEU A 66 0.29 5.62 -8.72
N LEU A 67 -0.50 4.89 -9.50
CA LEU A 67 -1.07 5.35 -10.75
C LEU A 67 -2.58 5.27 -10.62
N TYR A 68 -3.23 6.42 -10.64
CA TYR A 68 -4.69 6.48 -10.70
C TYR A 68 -5.10 6.44 -12.16
N LYS A 69 -6.11 5.64 -12.48
CA LYS A 69 -6.83 5.85 -13.72
C LYS A 69 -7.60 7.16 -13.57
N ASP A 70 -7.50 8.02 -14.57
CA ASP A 70 -8.37 9.19 -14.65
C ASP A 70 -9.82 8.70 -14.67
N SER A 71 -10.64 9.31 -13.83
CA SER A 71 -12.09 9.11 -13.76
C SER A 71 -12.81 9.80 -14.90
#